data_AF-A0A367ERN0-F1
#
_entry.id   AF-A0A367ERN0-F1
#
_cell.length_a   1.000
_cell.length_b   1.000
_cell.length_c   1.000
_cell.angle_alpha   90.00
_cell.angle_beta   90.00
_cell.angle_gamma   90.00
#
_symmetry.space_group_name_H-M   'P 1'
#
loop_
_entity.id
_entity.type
_entity.pdbx_description
1 polymer ?
#
loop_
_entity_poly.entity_id
_entity_poly.type
_entity_poly.pdbx_seq_one_letter_code
_entity_poly.pdbx_strand_id
1 'polypeptide(L)'
;MRPVRATAPAARQTAADINRIEGYLLLQAERGEAEAQAEAFAARMPWLTTGQRDEVVRLYTADRMALTRRVLHGLTERCAELREEYSARYLHLRRRVLARATLVLLLAIALVTCVCFLVRLP
;
A
#
# COMPACT_ATOMS: atom_id res chain seq x y z
N MET A 1 -12.57 28.22 -17.01
CA MET A 1 -12.65 27.03 -16.14
C MET A 1 -11.66 27.22 -14.99
N ARG A 2 -12.11 27.63 -13.80
CA ARG A 2 -11.23 27.91 -12.66
C ARG A 2 -10.77 26.58 -12.04
N PRO A 3 -9.47 26.35 -11.80
CA PRO A 3 -9.02 25.15 -11.11
C PRO A 3 -9.48 25.23 -9.66
N VAL A 4 -10.43 24.37 -9.29
CA VAL A 4 -10.79 24.15 -7.89
C VAL A 4 -9.58 23.48 -7.23
N ARG A 5 -8.81 24.23 -6.45
CA ARG A 5 -7.83 23.64 -5.54
C ARG A 5 -8.59 22.85 -4.49
N ALA A 6 -8.62 21.53 -4.66
CA ALA A 6 -9.12 20.63 -3.63
C ALA A 6 -8.30 20.85 -2.36
N THR A 7 -8.98 21.08 -1.25
CA THR A 7 -8.33 21.13 0.06
C THR A 7 -7.72 19.75 0.37
N ALA A 8 -6.61 19.71 1.10
CA ALA A 8 -5.95 18.45 1.49
C ALA A 8 -6.89 17.36 2.08
N PRO A 9 -7.95 17.68 2.85
CA PRO A 9 -8.96 16.68 3.24
C PRO A 9 -9.81 16.18 2.07
N ALA A 10 -10.26 17.05 1.16
CA ALA A 10 -11.07 16.64 0.01
C ALA A 10 -10.29 15.72 -0.95
N ALA A 11 -9.01 16.05 -1.22
CA ALA A 11 -8.15 15.20 -2.05
C ALA A 11 -7.93 13.80 -1.45
N ARG A 12 -7.80 13.70 -0.12
CA ARG A 12 -7.67 12.41 0.59
C ARG A 12 -8.95 11.59 0.51
N GLN A 13 -10.12 12.22 0.62
CA GLN A 13 -11.40 11.53 0.47
C GLN A 13 -11.58 10.98 -0.94
N THR A 14 -11.31 11.79 -1.97
CA THR A 14 -11.37 11.33 -3.37
C THR A 14 -10.44 10.15 -3.63
N ALA A 15 -9.21 10.17 -3.09
CA ALA A 15 -8.30 9.04 -3.22
C ALA A 15 -8.82 7.77 -2.53
N ALA A 16 -9.46 7.91 -1.36
CA ALA A 16 -10.08 6.77 -0.66
C ALA A 16 -11.26 6.19 -1.44
N ASP A 17 -12.09 7.05 -2.04
CA ASP A 17 -13.24 6.64 -2.85
C ASP A 17 -12.80 5.91 -4.12
N ILE A 18 -11.77 6.42 -4.81
CA ILE A 18 -11.17 5.76 -5.99
C ILE A 18 -10.63 4.39 -5.61
N ASN A 19 -9.86 4.28 -4.53
CA ASN A 19 -9.31 2.99 -4.08
C ASN A 19 -10.43 1.98 -3.76
N ARG A 20 -11.55 2.44 -3.18
CA ARG A 20 -12.71 1.56 -2.93
C ARG A 20 -13.33 1.04 -4.23
N ILE A 21 -13.47 1.90 -5.24
CA ILE A 21 -13.99 1.50 -6.56
C ILE A 21 -13.02 0.54 -7.23
N GLU A 22 -11.73 0.85 -7.24
CA GLU A 22 -10.68 -0.01 -7.79
C GLU A 22 -10.69 -1.39 -7.13
N GLY A 23 -10.76 -1.44 -5.79
CA GLY A 23 -10.87 -2.70 -5.04
C GLY A 23 -12.13 -3.50 -5.39
N TYR A 24 -13.27 -2.83 -5.60
CA TYR A 24 -14.48 -3.49 -6.08
C TYR A 24 -14.30 -4.07 -7.49
N LEU A 25 -13.72 -3.29 -8.42
CA LEU A 25 -13.49 -3.73 -9.80
C LEU A 25 -12.53 -4.92 -9.86
N LEU A 26 -11.44 -4.88 -9.09
CA LEU A 26 -10.50 -6.00 -8.96
C LEU A 26 -11.20 -7.25 -8.42
N LEU A 27 -12.05 -7.11 -7.40
CA LEU A 27 -12.80 -8.24 -6.86
C LEU A 27 -13.77 -8.84 -7.89
N GLN A 28 -14.44 -8.00 -8.69
CA GLN A 28 -15.33 -8.49 -9.75
C GLN A 28 -14.55 -9.20 -10.86
N ALA A 29 -13.39 -8.67 -11.25
CA ALA A 29 -12.52 -9.31 -12.23
C ALA A 29 -12.03 -10.68 -11.75
N GLU A 30 -11.51 -10.75 -10.52
CA GLU A 30 -11.07 -12.00 -9.89
C GLU A 30 -12.20 -13.04 -9.79
N ARG A 31 -13.41 -12.60 -9.45
CA ARG A 31 -14.58 -13.49 -9.42
C ARG A 31 -14.88 -14.07 -10.81
N GLY A 32 -14.90 -13.23 -11.85
CA GLY A 32 -15.11 -13.69 -13.22
C GLY A 32 -14.04 -14.66 -13.70
N GLU A 33 -12.77 -14.42 -13.36
CA GLU A 33 -11.68 -15.35 -13.65
C GLU A 33 -11.83 -16.67 -12.90
N ALA A 34 -12.23 -16.63 -11.63
CA ALA A 34 -12.47 -17.84 -10.84
C ALA A 34 -13.64 -18.67 -11.40
N GLU A 35 -14.72 -18.03 -11.85
CA GLU A 35 -15.85 -18.69 -12.54
C GLU A 35 -15.39 -19.32 -13.87
N ALA A 36 -14.62 -18.59 -14.69
CA ALA A 36 -14.09 -19.12 -15.95
C ALA A 36 -13.14 -20.32 -15.75
N GLN A 37 -12.27 -20.25 -14.73
CA GLN A 37 -11.39 -21.37 -14.35
C GLN A 37 -12.20 -22.57 -13.86
N ALA A 38 -13.26 -22.34 -13.09
CA ALA A 38 -14.16 -23.38 -12.60
C ALA A 38 -14.88 -24.09 -13.76
N GLU A 39 -15.39 -23.32 -14.72
CA GLU A 39 -16.02 -23.85 -15.94
C GLU A 39 -15.05 -24.68 -16.78
N ALA A 40 -13.83 -24.17 -16.99
CA ALA A 40 -12.78 -24.89 -17.70
C ALA A 40 -12.40 -26.18 -16.97
N PHE A 41 -12.40 -26.17 -15.64
CA PHE A 41 -12.14 -27.36 -14.83
C PHE A 41 -13.27 -28.39 -14.95
N ALA A 42 -14.53 -27.97 -14.83
CA ALA A 42 -15.68 -28.84 -14.95
C ALA A 42 -15.83 -29.41 -16.38
N ALA A 43 -15.44 -28.65 -17.40
CA ALA A 43 -15.41 -29.12 -18.79
C ALA A 43 -14.46 -30.31 -19.02
N ARG A 44 -13.48 -30.54 -18.14
CA ARG A 44 -12.60 -31.72 -18.17
C ARG A 44 -13.27 -32.99 -17.66
N MET A 45 -14.49 -32.89 -17.14
CA MET A 45 -15.25 -34.00 -16.57
C MET A 45 -16.55 -34.22 -17.37
N PRO A 46 -16.46 -34.71 -18.62
CA PRO A 46 -17.62 -34.83 -19.52
C PRO A 46 -18.69 -35.81 -19.05
N TRP A 47 -18.39 -36.64 -18.03
CA TRP A 47 -19.35 -37.57 -17.43
C TRP A 47 -20.27 -36.91 -16.39
N LEU A 48 -20.05 -35.64 -16.04
CA LEU A 48 -20.92 -34.92 -15.09
C LEU A 48 -22.24 -34.52 -15.74
N THR A 49 -23.33 -34.66 -15.00
CA THR A 49 -24.61 -34.05 -15.38
C THR A 49 -24.54 -32.54 -15.23
N THR A 50 -25.46 -31.80 -15.88
CA THR A 50 -25.51 -30.34 -15.78
C THR A 50 -25.59 -29.86 -14.34
N GLY A 51 -26.43 -30.47 -13.50
CA GLY A 51 -26.53 -30.09 -12.08
C GLY A 51 -25.25 -30.36 -11.28
N GLN A 52 -24.53 -31.45 -11.59
CA GLN A 52 -23.24 -31.73 -10.96
C GLN A 52 -22.15 -30.76 -11.44
N ARG A 53 -22.20 -30.35 -12.72
CA ARG A 53 -21.30 -29.34 -13.27
C ARG A 53 -21.50 -28.00 -12.57
N ASP A 54 -22.74 -27.53 -12.46
CA ASP A 54 -23.07 -26.27 -11.82
C ASP A 54 -22.64 -26.26 -10.33
N GLU A 55 -22.78 -27.40 -9.65
CA GLU A 55 -22.31 -27.59 -8.28
C GLU A 55 -20.79 -27.45 -8.17
N VAL A 56 -20.04 -28.15 -9.04
CA VAL A 56 -18.58 -28.09 -9.08
C VAL A 56 -18.10 -26.68 -9.38
N VAL A 57 -18.72 -26.00 -10.35
CA VAL A 57 -18.39 -24.61 -10.70
C VAL A 57 -18.58 -23.71 -9.49
N ARG A 58 -19.73 -23.78 -8.84
CA ARG A 58 -20.05 -22.95 -7.67
C ARG A 58 -19.09 -23.18 -6.50
N LEU A 59 -18.83 -24.45 -6.16
CA LEU A 59 -17.94 -24.79 -5.06
C LEU A 59 -16.49 -24.38 -5.36
N TYR A 60 -16.00 -24.66 -6.56
CA TYR A 60 -14.64 -24.28 -6.96
C TYR A 60 -14.45 -22.76 -6.93
N THR A 61 -15.38 -21.99 -7.50
CA THR A 61 -15.32 -20.52 -7.45
C THR A 61 -15.28 -20.01 -6.02
N ALA A 62 -16.14 -20.54 -5.14
CA ALA A 62 -16.15 -20.15 -3.73
C ALA A 62 -14.81 -20.45 -3.03
N ASP A 63 -14.25 -21.63 -3.26
CA ASP A 63 -12.98 -22.04 -2.66
C ASP A 63 -11.81 -21.21 -3.19
N ARG A 64 -11.78 -20.94 -4.50
CA ARG A 64 -10.77 -20.09 -5.14
C ARG A 64 -10.80 -18.67 -4.60
N MET A 65 -12.00 -18.11 -4.42
CA MET A 65 -12.21 -16.79 -3.80
C MET A 65 -11.77 -16.76 -2.32
N ALA A 66 -12.09 -17.81 -1.56
CA ALA A 66 -11.66 -17.92 -0.17
C ALA A 66 -10.13 -18.00 -0.05
N LEU A 67 -9.47 -18.74 -0.95
CA LEU A 67 -8.01 -18.81 -1.02
C LEU A 67 -7.39 -17.46 -1.36
N THR A 68 -7.86 -16.78 -2.42
CA THR A 68 -7.35 -15.45 -2.82
C THR A 68 -7.47 -14.47 -1.65
N ARG A 69 -8.61 -14.47 -0.94
CA ARG A 69 -8.79 -13.64 0.26
C ARG A 69 -7.76 -13.94 1.34
N ARG A 70 -7.52 -15.21 1.69
CA ARG A 70 -6.52 -15.60 2.70
C ARG A 70 -5.11 -15.16 2.30
N VAL A 71 -4.72 -15.37 1.05
CA VAL A 71 -3.41 -14.96 0.54
C VAL A 71 -3.24 -13.45 0.60
N LEU A 72 -4.24 -12.68 0.15
CA LEU A 72 -4.20 -11.22 0.21
C LEU A 72 -4.10 -10.71 1.65
N HIS A 73 -4.86 -11.28 2.59
CA HIS A 73 -4.73 -10.93 4.00
C HIS A 73 -3.34 -11.22 4.57
N GLY A 74 -2.75 -12.37 4.24
CA GLY A 74 -1.39 -12.68 4.65
C GLY A 74 -0.37 -11.69 4.06
N LEU A 75 -0.54 -11.30 2.79
CA LEU A 75 0.32 -10.29 2.16
C LEU A 75 0.16 -8.91 2.78
N THR A 76 -1.06 -8.48 3.11
CA THR A 76 -1.27 -7.18 3.76
C THR A 76 -0.64 -7.14 5.15
N GLU A 77 -0.78 -8.21 5.93
CA GLU A 77 -0.12 -8.35 7.23
C GLU A 77 1.41 -8.30 7.10
N ARG A 78 1.99 -9.10 6.19
CA ARG A 78 3.45 -9.10 5.95
C ARG A 78 3.97 -7.76 5.45
N CYS A 79 3.25 -7.11 4.54
CA CYS A 79 3.62 -5.77 4.08
C CYS A 79 3.55 -4.74 5.21
N ALA A 80 2.59 -4.86 6.12
CA ALA A 80 2.50 -4.00 7.30
C ALA A 80 3.68 -4.22 8.26
N GLU A 81 4.01 -5.48 8.57
CA GLU A 81 5.17 -5.86 9.37
C GLU A 81 6.47 -5.30 8.78
N LEU A 82 6.71 -5.53 7.47
CA LEU A 82 7.88 -5.01 6.77
C LEU A 82 7.91 -3.48 6.82
N ARG A 83 6.78 -2.81 6.54
CA ARG A 83 6.70 -1.35 6.58
C ARG A 83 7.04 -0.81 7.96
N GLU A 84 6.58 -1.46 9.02
CA GLU A 84 6.91 -1.09 10.39
C GLU A 84 8.41 -1.21 10.66
N GLU A 85 9.01 -2.37 10.34
CA GLU A 85 10.44 -2.62 10.51
C GLU A 85 11.32 -1.59 9.77
N TYR A 86 11.01 -1.31 8.50
CA TYR A 86 11.76 -0.34 7.70
C TYR A 86 11.50 1.11 8.14
N SER A 87 10.27 1.45 8.54
CA SER A 87 9.95 2.80 9.01
C SER A 87 10.68 3.15 10.30
N ALA A 88 10.81 2.18 11.22
CA ALA A 88 11.55 2.35 12.46
C ALA A 88 13.04 2.61 12.18
N ARG A 89 13.66 1.82 11.29
CA ARG A 89 15.05 2.02 10.87
C ARG A 89 15.25 3.36 10.17
N TYR A 90 14.35 3.75 9.27
CA TYR A 90 14.40 5.04 8.58
C TYR A 90 14.28 6.21 9.56
N LEU A 91 13.32 6.17 10.48
CA LEU A 91 13.14 7.21 11.50
C LEU A 91 14.37 7.34 12.39
N HIS A 92 15.00 6.23 12.77
CA HIS A 92 16.24 6.24 13.54
C HIS A 92 17.38 6.93 12.76
N LEU A 93 17.59 6.54 11.49
CA LEU A 93 18.64 7.13 10.67
C LEU A 93 18.38 8.61 10.39
N ARG A 94 17.13 8.97 10.08
CA ARG A 94 16.69 10.36 9.88
C ARG A 94 16.95 11.20 11.13
N ARG A 95 16.62 10.71 12.32
CA ARG A 95 16.92 11.43 13.59
C ARG A 95 18.42 11.65 13.76
N ARG A 96 19.26 10.65 13.47
CA ARG A 96 20.72 10.79 13.57
C ARG A 96 21.29 11.80 12.58
N VAL A 97 20.80 11.78 11.33
CA VAL A 97 21.22 12.74 10.30
C VAL A 97 20.80 14.15 10.69
N LEU A 98 19.55 14.34 11.14
CA LEU A 98 19.06 15.63 11.59
C LEU A 98 19.85 16.13 12.81
N ALA A 99 20.12 15.30 13.80
CA ALA A 99 20.91 15.68 14.98
C ALA A 99 22.35 16.08 14.62
N ARG A 100 22.99 15.38 13.68
CA ARG A 100 24.32 15.77 13.18
C ARG A 100 24.28 17.06 12.39
N ALA A 101 23.30 17.22 11.51
CA ALA A 101 23.13 18.43 10.72
C ALA A 101 22.88 19.66 11.61
N THR A 102 22.03 19.53 12.65
CA THR A 102 21.80 20.61 13.62
C THR A 102 23.06 20.91 14.42
N LEU A 103 23.82 19.91 14.85
CA LEU A 103 25.09 20.13 15.54
C LEU A 103 26.10 20.89 14.67
N VAL A 104 26.29 20.46 13.42
CA VAL A 104 27.20 21.13 12.46
C VAL A 104 26.74 22.56 12.20
N LEU A 105 25.44 22.80 12.05
CA LEU A 105 24.89 24.14 11.85
C LEU A 105 25.16 25.04 13.07
N LEU A 106 24.93 24.54 14.28
CA LEU A 106 25.22 25.28 15.52
C LEU A 106 26.71 25.60 15.66
N LEU A 107 27.59 24.65 15.35
CA LEU A 107 29.04 24.88 15.35
C LEU A 107 29.46 25.93 14.31
N ALA A 108 28.90 25.89 13.10
CA ALA A 108 29.15 26.88 12.07
C ALA A 108 28.70 28.29 12.52
N ILE A 109 27.51 28.41 13.12
CA ILE A 109 27.01 29.67 13.68
C ILE A 109 27.92 30.16 14.82
N ALA A 110 28.36 29.28 15.71
CA ALA A 110 29.29 29.62 16.80
C ALA A 110 30.64 30.11 16.28
N LEU A 111 31.18 29.48 15.23
CA LEU A 111 32.41 29.92 14.58
C LEU A 111 32.25 31.29 13.91
N VAL A 112 31.18 31.50 13.14
CA VAL A 112 30.91 32.79 12.49
C VAL A 112 30.75 33.90 13.53
N THR A 113 29.99 33.65 14.60
CA THR A 113 29.82 34.62 15.69
C THR A 113 31.12 34.91 16.44
N CYS A 114 31.94 33.89 16.70
CA CYS A 114 33.28 34.06 17.29
C CYS A 114 34.19 34.92 16.41
N VAL A 115 34.26 34.63 15.10
CA VAL A 115 35.05 35.41 14.13
C VAL A 115 34.52 36.85 14.05
N CYS A 116 33.21 37.05 13.97
CA CYS A 116 32.61 38.39 13.97
C CYS A 116 32.93 39.15 15.26
N PHE A 117 32.89 38.50 16.42
CA PHE A 117 33.23 39.13 17.69
C PHE A 117 34.70 39.54 17.71
N LEU A 118 35.61 38.67 17.25
CA LEU A 118 37.05 38.93 17.19
C LEU A 118 37.39 40.06 16.21
N VAL A 119 36.75 40.09 15.04
CA VAL A 119 36.89 41.17 14.03
C VAL A 119 36.22 42.47 14.47
N ARG A 120 35.29 42.43 15.43
CA ARG A 120 34.63 43.59 16.03
C ARG A 120 35.29 44.05 17.34
N LEU A 121 36.31 43.34 17.80
CA LEU A 121 37.21 43.71 18.90
C LEU A 121 38.56 44.36 18.48
N PRO A 122 38.67 45.15 17.38
CA PRO A 122 39.80 46.06 17.16
C PRO A 122 39.54 47.44 17.77
#